data_AF-A0A258X313-F1
#
_entry.id   AF-A0A258X313-F1
#
_cell.length_a   1.000
_cell.length_b   1.000
_cell.length_c   1.000
_cell.angle_alpha   90.00
_cell.angle_beta   90.00
_cell.angle_gamma   90.00
#
_symmetry.space_group_name_H-M   'P 1'
#
loop_
_entity.id
_entity.type
_entity.pdbx_description
1 polymer ?
#
loop_
_entity_poly.entity_id
_entity_poly.type
_entity_poly.pdbx_seq_one_letter_code
_entity_poly.pdbx_strand_id
1 'polypeptide(L)'
;MDFGYHSSMKTAFIRIGLYGLKITLASLALAGILYILLFSAFGNAVFKPMIEKKLSTVFNTPITIDTFVLSHNALTLQFHDKPGNTIDVKGQFSLITLNLHALYHAKVLDTSGLNTIGLPLVTSGSLNGGYGRMIVQGSLNVFDGDVHYRLQLNRFKPADAYLLLMGIKYQDLMKWLEYPHQSATLLTGEVDLHGLNHRDIQGNVTLRTRTQNFSPSKLSDDNSSFDFLSLFTDEKGKIQPFHLNLTLKTSVDELGILEQFAMLPLRGNANLNAVLVGDQERLVLDAHTNIAKSSTRARLHWKRLRPSYIYLNVAHANANTLFRLFSLDSPIEGNIDFNAESTMAKTTAKLSASNGMTHPDILKRDYHLTQPQTRFNATVSAQALPKVIHYQGSFKSDLARIQIDNTTTHQNMLHDLLKAIP
;
A
#
# COMPACT_ATOMS: atom_id res chain seq x y z
N MET A 1 1.40 -74.69 51.74
CA MET A 1 1.46 -73.30 51.26
C MET A 1 1.04 -73.29 49.80
N ASP A 2 0.45 -72.19 49.32
CA ASP A 2 -0.04 -71.96 47.94
C ASP A 2 -1.34 -72.63 47.48
N PHE A 3 -2.49 -72.08 47.89
CA PHE A 3 -3.71 -72.11 47.06
C PHE A 3 -4.61 -70.85 47.18
N GLY A 4 -4.11 -69.74 47.75
CA GLY A 4 -4.89 -68.51 47.96
C GLY A 4 -4.70 -67.40 46.90
N TYR A 5 -3.66 -67.47 46.07
CA TYR A 5 -3.23 -66.32 45.26
C TYR A 5 -3.92 -66.18 43.89
N HIS A 6 -4.41 -67.29 43.31
CA HIS A 6 -4.95 -67.30 41.92
C HIS A 6 -6.40 -66.80 41.79
N SER A 7 -7.21 -66.90 42.85
CA SER A 7 -8.59 -66.38 42.86
C SER A 7 -8.62 -64.85 43.06
N SER A 8 -7.67 -64.33 43.82
CA SER A 8 -7.55 -62.89 44.12
C SER A 8 -7.21 -62.06 42.87
N MET A 9 -6.31 -62.55 42.00
CA MET A 9 -5.91 -61.84 40.78
C MET A 9 -7.04 -61.71 39.74
N LYS A 10 -7.85 -62.75 39.49
CA LYS A 10 -8.97 -62.67 38.54
C LYS A 10 -10.02 -61.65 38.99
N THR A 11 -10.28 -61.61 40.29
CA THR A 11 -11.25 -60.68 40.90
C THR A 11 -10.74 -59.23 40.84
N ALA A 12 -9.42 -59.02 41.00
CA ALA A 12 -8.80 -57.71 40.84
C ALA A 12 -8.83 -57.20 39.39
N PHE A 13 -8.52 -58.04 38.39
CA PHE A 13 -8.59 -57.68 36.97
C PHE A 13 -10.01 -57.32 36.50
N ILE A 14 -11.03 -58.08 36.92
CA ILE A 14 -12.44 -57.79 36.61
C ILE A 14 -12.87 -56.46 37.25
N ARG A 15 -12.46 -56.19 38.49
CA ARG A 15 -12.75 -54.92 39.17
C ARG A 15 -12.09 -53.74 38.47
N ILE A 16 -10.81 -53.85 38.10
CA ILE A 16 -10.07 -52.80 37.36
C ILE A 16 -10.73 -52.52 35.99
N GLY A 17 -11.13 -53.57 35.25
CA GLY A 17 -11.88 -53.42 33.99
C GLY A 17 -13.25 -52.75 34.18
N LEU A 18 -13.97 -53.09 35.25
CA LEU A 18 -15.27 -52.48 35.58
C LEU A 18 -15.13 -51.00 35.99
N TYR A 19 -14.07 -50.64 36.71
CA TYR A 19 -13.76 -49.24 37.03
C TYR A 19 -13.38 -48.44 35.78
N GLY A 20 -12.57 -49.01 34.88
CA GLY A 20 -12.25 -48.38 33.59
C GLY A 20 -13.49 -48.12 32.73
N LEU A 21 -14.43 -49.08 32.67
CA LEU A 21 -15.70 -48.92 31.98
C LEU A 21 -16.58 -47.82 32.62
N LYS A 22 -16.67 -47.77 33.95
CA LYS A 22 -17.42 -46.72 34.67
C LYS A 22 -16.84 -45.33 34.44
N ILE A 23 -15.52 -45.19 34.46
CA ILE A 23 -14.84 -43.92 34.18
C ILE A 23 -15.12 -43.46 32.74
N THR A 24 -15.07 -44.39 31.78
CA THR A 24 -15.37 -44.09 30.36
C THR A 24 -16.83 -43.70 30.14
N LEU A 25 -17.77 -44.39 30.80
CA LEU A 25 -19.19 -44.03 30.74
C LEU A 25 -19.47 -42.69 31.42
N ALA A 26 -18.83 -42.41 32.55
CA ALA A 26 -18.95 -41.14 33.25
C ALA A 26 -18.38 -39.99 32.41
N SER A 27 -17.25 -40.19 31.72
CA SER A 27 -16.66 -39.17 30.84
C SER A 27 -17.52 -38.91 29.60
N LEU A 28 -18.10 -39.95 28.99
CA LEU A 28 -19.06 -39.82 27.89
C LEU A 28 -20.35 -39.13 28.33
N ALA A 29 -20.89 -39.48 29.50
CA ALA A 29 -22.07 -38.83 30.06
C ALA A 29 -21.81 -37.35 30.35
N LEU A 30 -20.64 -37.03 30.93
CA LEU A 30 -20.22 -35.65 31.16
C LEU A 30 -20.06 -34.88 29.84
N ALA A 31 -19.44 -35.48 28.83
CA ALA A 31 -19.32 -34.90 27.49
C ALA A 31 -20.70 -34.67 26.85
N GLY A 32 -21.64 -35.60 27.01
CA GLY A 32 -23.02 -35.47 26.55
C GLY A 32 -23.79 -34.35 27.25
N ILE A 33 -23.65 -34.22 28.57
CA ILE A 33 -24.24 -33.12 29.35
C ILE A 33 -23.66 -31.78 28.91
N LEU A 34 -22.35 -31.67 28.76
CA LEU A 34 -21.68 -30.46 28.28
C LEU A 34 -22.14 -30.09 26.86
N TYR A 35 -22.29 -31.08 25.98
CA TYR A 35 -22.79 -30.90 24.63
C TYR A 35 -24.23 -30.35 24.62
N ILE A 36 -25.13 -30.98 25.39
CA ILE A 36 -26.53 -30.53 25.50
C ILE A 36 -26.60 -29.13 26.10
N LEU A 37 -25.80 -28.86 27.14
CA LEU A 37 -25.75 -27.57 27.80
C LEU A 37 -25.33 -26.47 26.81
N LEU A 38 -24.25 -26.70 26.05
CA LEU A 38 -23.70 -25.74 25.08
C LEU A 38 -24.73 -25.26 24.05
N PHE A 39 -25.60 -26.16 23.57
CA PHE A 39 -26.59 -25.85 22.52
C PHE A 39 -27.99 -25.52 23.04
N SER A 40 -28.16 -25.52 24.37
CA SER A 40 -29.43 -25.16 24.99
C SER A 40 -29.59 -23.63 25.10
N ALA A 41 -30.82 -23.16 25.29
CA ALA A 41 -31.08 -21.74 25.59
C ALA A 41 -30.34 -21.27 26.85
N PHE A 42 -30.23 -22.14 27.87
CA PHE A 42 -29.48 -21.85 29.09
C PHE A 42 -27.99 -21.68 28.81
N GLY A 43 -27.36 -22.60 28.06
CA GLY A 43 -25.96 -22.47 27.70
C GLY A 43 -25.68 -21.20 26.92
N ASN A 44 -26.50 -20.90 25.91
CA ASN A 44 -26.40 -19.65 25.15
C ASN A 44 -26.46 -18.41 26.06
N ALA A 45 -27.36 -18.40 27.05
CA ALA A 45 -27.46 -17.31 28.04
C ALA A 45 -26.21 -17.19 28.93
N VAL A 46 -25.53 -18.30 29.25
CA VAL A 46 -24.27 -18.32 30.00
C VAL A 46 -23.10 -17.80 29.15
N PHE A 47 -23.03 -18.16 27.86
CA PHE A 47 -21.94 -17.76 26.98
C PHE A 47 -22.04 -16.32 26.49
N LYS A 48 -23.26 -15.81 26.27
CA LYS A 48 -23.49 -14.43 25.82
C LYS A 48 -22.63 -13.37 26.54
N PRO A 49 -22.66 -13.25 27.89
CA PRO A 49 -21.86 -12.25 28.59
C PRO A 49 -20.35 -12.46 28.47
N MET A 50 -19.89 -13.71 28.31
CA MET A 50 -18.47 -13.99 28.07
C MET A 50 -18.02 -13.50 26.69
N ILE A 51 -18.86 -13.70 25.67
CA ILE A 51 -18.61 -13.23 24.31
C ILE A 51 -18.67 -11.69 24.28
N GLU A 52 -19.67 -11.06 24.91
CA GLU A 52 -19.76 -9.59 25.04
C GLU A 52 -18.48 -9.00 25.65
N LYS A 53 -18.01 -9.57 26.76
CA LYS A 53 -16.77 -9.12 27.41
C LYS A 53 -15.56 -9.28 26.49
N LYS A 54 -15.46 -10.40 25.76
CA LYS A 54 -14.36 -10.64 24.81
C LYS A 54 -14.40 -9.70 23.62
N LEU A 55 -15.55 -9.50 23.00
CA LEU A 55 -15.74 -8.54 21.90
C LEU A 55 -15.39 -7.12 22.37
N SER A 56 -15.88 -6.72 23.55
CA SER A 56 -15.59 -5.39 24.11
C SER A 56 -14.10 -5.16 24.35
N THR A 57 -13.38 -6.21 24.75
CA THR A 57 -11.92 -6.14 24.93
C THR A 57 -11.20 -6.03 23.59
N VAL A 58 -11.62 -6.81 22.58
CA VAL A 58 -10.97 -6.84 21.25
C VAL A 58 -11.16 -5.53 20.50
N PHE A 59 -12.37 -4.96 20.53
CA PHE A 59 -12.66 -3.70 19.86
C PHE A 59 -12.37 -2.46 20.71
N ASN A 60 -11.92 -2.65 21.95
CA ASN A 60 -11.66 -1.57 22.90
C ASN A 60 -12.85 -0.59 23.05
N THR A 61 -14.07 -1.12 23.03
CA THR A 61 -15.33 -0.36 23.11
C THR A 61 -16.42 -1.24 23.72
N PRO A 62 -17.41 -0.72 24.46
CA PRO A 62 -18.52 -1.53 24.96
C PRO A 62 -19.35 -2.12 23.81
N ILE A 63 -19.50 -3.46 23.81
CA ILE A 63 -20.30 -4.21 22.84
C ILE A 63 -21.49 -4.85 23.54
N THR A 64 -22.67 -4.73 22.94
CA THR A 64 -23.90 -5.41 23.37
C THR A 64 -24.30 -6.43 22.32
N ILE A 65 -24.53 -7.68 22.74
CA ILE A 65 -25.04 -8.73 21.86
C ILE A 65 -26.57 -8.65 21.87
N ASP A 66 -27.16 -8.49 20.70
CA ASP A 66 -28.62 -8.53 20.52
C ASP A 66 -29.09 -9.98 20.52
N THR A 67 -28.48 -10.78 19.65
CA THR A 67 -28.83 -12.18 19.42
C THR A 67 -27.58 -13.04 19.47
N PHE A 68 -27.61 -14.12 20.27
CA PHE A 68 -26.62 -15.18 20.22
C PHE A 68 -27.31 -16.53 20.30
N VAL A 69 -27.17 -17.30 19.24
CA VAL A 69 -27.70 -18.66 19.13
C VAL A 69 -26.63 -19.56 18.53
N LEU A 70 -26.14 -20.48 19.34
CA LEU A 70 -25.28 -21.59 18.95
C LEU A 70 -26.10 -22.88 19.06
N SER A 71 -26.27 -23.57 17.92
CA SER A 71 -26.85 -24.91 17.84
C SER A 71 -25.80 -25.92 17.36
N HIS A 72 -26.17 -27.21 17.30
CA HIS A 72 -25.26 -28.27 16.87
C HIS A 72 -24.68 -28.07 15.45
N ASN A 73 -25.31 -27.25 14.61
CA ASN A 73 -24.91 -27.01 13.23
C ASN A 73 -25.04 -25.55 12.77
N ALA A 74 -25.42 -24.61 13.64
CA ALA A 74 -25.66 -23.23 13.24
C ALA A 74 -25.16 -22.23 14.27
N LEU A 75 -24.77 -21.07 13.78
CA LEU A 75 -24.39 -19.89 14.55
C LEU A 75 -25.19 -18.70 14.04
N THR A 76 -25.85 -17.99 14.96
CA THR A 76 -26.39 -16.64 14.75
C THR A 76 -25.80 -15.73 15.81
N LEU A 77 -25.15 -14.65 15.38
CA LEU A 77 -24.57 -13.64 16.25
C LEU A 77 -24.86 -12.26 15.69
N GLN A 78 -25.59 -11.46 16.45
CA GLN A 78 -25.84 -10.05 16.17
C GLN A 78 -25.38 -9.21 17.35
N PHE A 79 -24.59 -8.18 17.10
CA PHE A 79 -24.14 -7.25 18.13
C PHE A 79 -23.99 -5.83 17.60
N HIS A 80 -24.00 -4.88 18.52
CA HIS A 80 -23.77 -3.48 18.24
C HIS A 80 -22.86 -2.84 19.29
N ASP A 81 -22.27 -1.69 18.93
CA ASP A 81 -21.58 -0.82 19.88
C ASP A 81 -22.47 0.35 20.32
N LYS A 82 -21.98 1.14 21.28
CA LYS A 82 -22.71 2.32 21.78
C LYS A 82 -23.07 3.35 20.68
N PRO A 83 -22.20 3.68 19.71
CA PRO A 83 -22.56 4.49 18.55
C PRO A 83 -23.69 3.93 17.67
N GLY A 84 -23.96 2.63 17.75
CA GLY A 84 -25.01 1.97 16.96
C GLY A 84 -24.50 1.33 15.66
N ASN A 85 -23.19 1.12 15.52
CA ASN A 85 -22.63 0.27 14.47
C ASN A 85 -23.04 -1.17 14.74
N THR A 86 -23.45 -1.90 13.71
CA THR A 86 -23.99 -3.26 13.86
C THR A 86 -23.23 -4.29 13.03
N ILE A 87 -23.13 -5.50 13.55
CA ILE A 87 -22.60 -6.67 12.85
C ILE A 87 -23.56 -7.84 13.07
N ASP A 88 -23.98 -8.46 11.98
CA ASP A 88 -24.77 -9.69 11.92
C ASP A 88 -23.94 -10.78 11.23
N VAL A 89 -23.86 -11.95 11.87
CA VAL A 89 -23.23 -13.16 11.35
C VAL A 89 -24.21 -14.33 11.50
N LYS A 90 -24.56 -14.97 10.39
CA LYS A 90 -25.49 -16.11 10.37
C LYS A 90 -24.99 -17.21 9.45
N GLY A 91 -24.92 -18.44 9.95
CA GLY A 91 -24.42 -19.54 9.15
C GLY A 91 -24.39 -20.89 9.81
N GLN A 92 -23.79 -21.85 9.10
CA GLN A 92 -23.53 -23.19 9.60
C GLN A 92 -22.21 -23.22 10.36
N PHE A 93 -22.18 -23.89 11.51
CA PHE A 93 -20.99 -24.05 12.32
C PHE A 93 -20.89 -25.48 12.85
N SER A 94 -19.70 -26.08 12.72
CA SER A 94 -19.41 -27.43 13.21
C SER A 94 -18.34 -27.36 14.30
N LEU A 95 -18.66 -27.83 15.50
CA LEU A 95 -17.68 -27.94 16.60
C LEU A 95 -16.65 -29.04 16.38
N ILE A 96 -17.01 -30.09 15.62
CA ILE A 96 -16.12 -31.24 15.39
C ILE A 96 -14.98 -30.80 14.48
N THR A 97 -15.31 -30.08 13.40
CA THR A 97 -14.32 -29.61 12.41
C THR A 97 -13.82 -28.20 12.70
N LEU A 98 -14.47 -27.47 13.61
CA LEU A 98 -14.26 -26.04 13.88
C LEU A 98 -14.35 -25.18 12.61
N ASN A 99 -15.26 -25.55 11.70
CA ASN A 99 -15.51 -24.83 10.45
C ASN A 99 -16.79 -24.01 10.55
N LEU A 100 -16.75 -22.83 9.95
CA LEU A 100 -17.81 -21.85 9.81
C LEU A 100 -18.08 -21.63 8.32
N HIS A 101 -19.35 -21.68 7.95
CA HIS A 101 -19.88 -21.24 6.66
C HIS A 101 -20.99 -20.25 6.94
N ALA A 102 -20.64 -18.96 7.00
CA ALA A 102 -21.56 -17.92 7.41
C ALA A 102 -21.60 -16.78 6.42
N LEU A 103 -22.75 -16.12 6.37
CA LEU A 103 -22.89 -14.80 5.79
C LEU A 103 -22.73 -13.78 6.90
N TYR A 104 -22.15 -12.63 6.56
CA TYR A 104 -22.12 -11.48 7.45
C TYR A 104 -22.67 -10.24 6.76
N HIS A 105 -23.23 -9.36 7.56
CA HIS A 105 -23.59 -8.00 7.21
C HIS A 105 -23.10 -7.08 8.31
N ALA A 106 -22.27 -6.09 7.96
CA ALA A 106 -21.78 -5.09 8.89
C ALA A 106 -22.17 -3.71 8.39
N LYS A 107 -22.80 -2.93 9.26
CA LYS A 107 -23.21 -1.55 9.04
C LYS A 107 -22.50 -0.69 10.07
N VAL A 108 -21.36 -0.12 9.67
CA VAL A 108 -20.46 0.64 10.54
C VAL A 108 -20.43 2.07 10.02
N LEU A 109 -21.42 2.88 10.40
CA LEU A 109 -21.61 4.24 9.87
C LEU A 109 -20.95 5.32 10.74
N ASP A 110 -20.81 5.07 12.04
CA ASP A 110 -20.07 5.95 12.92
C ASP A 110 -18.56 5.64 12.82
N THR A 111 -17.70 6.66 12.89
CA THR A 111 -16.23 6.52 12.76
C THR A 111 -15.54 6.10 14.06
N SER A 112 -16.30 5.83 15.12
CA SER A 112 -15.80 5.34 16.41
C SER A 112 -16.29 3.93 16.72
N GLY A 113 -15.90 3.38 17.89
CA GLY A 113 -16.35 2.08 18.37
C GLY A 113 -15.81 0.91 17.53
N LEU A 114 -16.72 0.12 16.93
CA LEU A 114 -16.38 -0.99 16.02
C LEU A 114 -15.61 -0.54 14.79
N ASN A 115 -15.67 0.75 14.45
CA ASN A 115 -14.96 1.32 13.33
C ASN A 115 -13.50 1.63 13.66
N THR A 116 -12.63 0.62 13.58
CA THR A 116 -11.20 0.82 13.79
C THR A 116 -10.50 1.51 12.62
N ILE A 117 -11.15 1.58 11.45
CA ILE A 117 -10.61 2.18 10.22
C ILE A 117 -10.93 3.69 10.16
N GLY A 118 -11.93 4.15 10.92
CA GLY A 118 -12.39 5.53 10.91
C GLY A 118 -13.15 5.91 9.64
N LEU A 119 -13.74 4.93 8.94
CA LEU A 119 -14.47 5.14 7.68
C LEU A 119 -15.89 4.57 7.75
N PRO A 120 -16.93 5.37 7.44
CA PRO A 120 -18.27 4.82 7.33
C PRO A 120 -18.30 3.77 6.21
N LEU A 121 -18.67 2.55 6.56
CA LEU A 121 -18.71 1.43 5.61
C LEU A 121 -19.91 0.53 5.89
N VAL A 122 -20.51 0.08 4.80
CA VAL A 122 -21.48 -1.01 4.80
C VAL A 122 -20.87 -2.13 3.98
N THR A 123 -20.70 -3.30 4.59
CA THR A 123 -20.10 -4.46 3.94
C THR A 123 -20.93 -5.71 4.18
N SER A 124 -21.03 -6.55 3.16
CA SER A 124 -21.66 -7.86 3.27
C SER A 124 -20.82 -8.89 2.57
N GLY A 125 -20.86 -10.13 3.06
CA GLY A 125 -20.07 -11.19 2.46
C GLY A 125 -20.23 -12.53 3.16
N SER A 126 -19.21 -13.36 3.02
CA SER A 126 -19.14 -14.71 3.57
C SER A 126 -17.83 -14.97 4.32
N LEU A 127 -17.96 -15.79 5.36
CA LEU A 127 -16.87 -16.38 6.14
C LEU A 127 -16.90 -17.89 5.87
N ASN A 128 -15.82 -18.43 5.31
CA ASN A 128 -15.73 -19.85 4.97
C ASN A 128 -14.41 -20.44 5.49
N GLY A 129 -14.50 -21.48 6.32
CA GLY A 129 -13.33 -22.21 6.85
C GLY A 129 -13.27 -22.19 8.37
N GLY A 130 -12.08 -22.40 8.94
CA GLY A 130 -11.89 -22.57 10.38
C GLY A 130 -10.59 -21.96 10.88
N TYR A 131 -10.17 -22.34 12.08
CA TYR A 131 -8.94 -21.81 12.70
C TYR A 131 -7.69 -21.97 11.80
N GLY A 132 -7.54 -23.12 11.14
CA GLY A 132 -6.38 -23.37 10.28
C GLY A 132 -6.29 -22.42 9.09
N ARG A 133 -7.43 -22.19 8.42
CA ARG A 133 -7.58 -21.32 7.25
C ARG A 133 -9.03 -20.83 7.17
N MET A 134 -9.22 -19.53 7.05
CA MET A 134 -10.52 -18.89 6.86
C MET A 134 -10.46 -17.92 5.69
N ILE A 135 -11.45 -17.99 4.80
CA ILE A 135 -11.64 -17.07 3.68
C ILE A 135 -12.75 -16.11 4.07
N VAL A 136 -12.45 -14.81 4.02
CA VAL A 136 -13.42 -13.73 4.16
C VAL A 136 -13.56 -13.08 2.80
N GLN A 137 -14.75 -13.05 2.22
CA GLN A 137 -14.95 -12.39 0.93
C GLN A 137 -16.28 -11.66 0.91
N GLY A 138 -16.31 -10.49 0.28
CA GLY A 138 -17.48 -9.64 0.27
C GLY A 138 -17.34 -8.44 -0.65
N SER A 139 -18.27 -7.52 -0.49
CA SER A 139 -18.29 -6.24 -1.18
C SER A 139 -18.63 -5.13 -0.20
N LEU A 140 -17.99 -3.98 -0.37
CA LEU A 140 -18.31 -2.76 0.37
C LEU A 140 -18.31 -1.57 -0.57
N ASN A 141 -19.16 -0.59 -0.28
CA ASN A 141 -19.13 0.70 -0.94
C ASN A 141 -18.35 1.68 -0.05
N VAL A 142 -17.31 2.29 -0.61
CA VAL A 142 -16.46 3.28 0.07
C VAL A 142 -16.02 4.33 -0.93
N PHE A 143 -16.02 5.60 -0.51
CA PHE A 143 -15.65 6.73 -1.37
C PHE A 143 -16.46 6.76 -2.68
N ASP A 144 -17.76 6.47 -2.58
CA ASP A 144 -18.72 6.33 -3.69
C ASP A 144 -18.27 5.38 -4.82
N GLY A 145 -17.38 4.44 -4.50
CA GLY A 145 -16.98 3.36 -5.38
C GLY A 145 -17.15 2.00 -4.71
N ASP A 146 -17.07 0.96 -5.53
CA ASP A 146 -17.28 -0.41 -5.08
C ASP A 146 -15.94 -1.12 -4.90
N VAL A 147 -15.81 -1.85 -3.80
CA VAL A 147 -14.64 -2.69 -3.49
C VAL A 147 -15.11 -4.11 -3.26
N HIS A 148 -14.71 -5.02 -4.15
CA HIS A 148 -14.78 -6.45 -3.87
C HIS A 148 -13.49 -6.90 -3.22
N TYR A 149 -13.59 -7.72 -2.18
CA TYR A 149 -12.43 -8.19 -1.46
C TYR A 149 -12.50 -9.69 -1.18
N ARG A 150 -11.31 -10.29 -1.07
CA ARG A 150 -11.09 -11.63 -0.55
C ARG A 150 -9.83 -11.60 0.32
N LEU A 151 -9.99 -11.95 1.59
CA LEU A 151 -8.91 -12.10 2.55
C LEU A 151 -8.77 -13.58 2.90
N GLN A 152 -7.54 -14.10 2.84
CA GLN A 152 -7.22 -15.38 3.44
C GLN A 152 -6.58 -15.14 4.80
N LEU A 153 -7.13 -15.76 5.84
CA LEU A 153 -6.60 -15.73 7.18
C LEU A 153 -6.05 -17.12 7.54
N ASN A 154 -4.79 -17.18 7.96
CA ASN A 154 -4.20 -18.40 8.52
C ASN A 154 -4.05 -18.21 10.02
N ARG A 155 -4.75 -19.02 10.83
CA ARG A 155 -4.80 -18.84 12.30
C ARG A 155 -5.24 -17.44 12.69
N PHE A 156 -6.26 -16.93 12.00
CA PHE A 156 -6.82 -15.58 12.14
C PHE A 156 -5.85 -14.41 11.89
N LYS A 157 -4.69 -14.67 11.26
CA LYS A 157 -3.79 -13.63 10.78
C LYS A 157 -3.92 -13.46 9.27
N PRO A 158 -3.96 -12.22 8.73
CA PRO A 158 -3.96 -11.99 7.29
C PRO A 158 -2.77 -12.66 6.62
N ALA A 159 -3.04 -13.60 5.72
CA ALA A 159 -2.06 -14.29 4.91
C ALA A 159 -2.04 -13.70 3.50
N ASP A 160 -3.22 -13.59 2.88
CA ASP A 160 -3.38 -13.06 1.54
C ASP A 160 -4.53 -12.05 1.50
N ALA A 161 -4.44 -11.07 0.60
CA ALA A 161 -5.45 -10.06 0.38
C ALA A 161 -5.58 -9.76 -1.12
N TYR A 162 -6.80 -9.92 -1.62
CA TYR A 162 -7.20 -9.54 -2.96
C TYR A 162 -8.27 -8.46 -2.89
N LEU A 163 -8.09 -7.35 -3.61
CA LEU A 163 -9.03 -6.24 -3.72
C LEU A 163 -9.26 -5.90 -5.19
N LEU A 164 -10.52 -5.73 -5.59
CA LEU A 164 -10.92 -5.18 -6.88
C LEU A 164 -11.66 -3.86 -6.62
N LEU A 165 -11.04 -2.76 -7.03
CA LEU A 165 -11.48 -1.38 -6.85
C LEU A 165 -12.20 -0.90 -8.11
N MET A 166 -13.41 -0.39 -7.98
CA MET A 166 -14.22 0.10 -9.10
C MET A 166 -14.72 1.51 -8.82
N GLY A 167 -14.12 2.49 -9.48
CA GLY A 167 -14.61 3.87 -9.44
C GLY A 167 -14.45 4.59 -8.11
N ILE A 168 -13.41 4.27 -7.32
CA ILE A 168 -13.12 4.94 -6.04
C ILE A 168 -12.85 6.42 -6.28
N LYS A 169 -13.58 7.32 -5.60
CA LYS A 169 -13.32 8.75 -5.71
C LYS A 169 -11.99 9.10 -5.05
N TYR A 170 -11.05 9.57 -5.86
CA TYR A 170 -9.72 10.00 -5.42
C TYR A 170 -9.82 11.10 -4.37
N GLN A 171 -10.68 12.10 -4.58
CA GLN A 171 -10.87 13.21 -3.64
C GLN A 171 -11.20 12.72 -2.23
N ASP A 172 -12.13 11.78 -2.08
CA ASP A 172 -12.57 11.30 -0.77
C ASP A 172 -11.52 10.40 -0.13
N LEU A 173 -10.86 9.54 -0.91
CA LEU A 173 -9.71 8.75 -0.46
C LEU A 173 -8.60 9.67 0.07
N MET A 174 -8.26 10.71 -0.69
CA MET A 174 -7.19 11.65 -0.34
C MET A 174 -7.54 12.50 0.87
N LYS A 175 -8.80 12.89 1.02
CA LYS A 175 -9.30 13.55 2.23
C LYS A 175 -9.17 12.65 3.46
N TRP A 176 -9.45 11.34 3.32
CA TRP A 176 -9.26 10.38 4.40
C TRP A 176 -7.79 10.15 4.75
N LEU A 177 -6.90 10.15 3.76
CA LEU A 177 -5.45 10.10 3.95
C LEU A 177 -4.84 11.40 4.49
N GLU A 178 -5.66 12.41 4.83
CA GLU A 178 -5.23 13.72 5.31
C GLU A 178 -4.41 14.54 4.28
N TYR A 179 -4.48 14.17 3.00
CA TYR A 179 -3.88 14.91 1.89
C TYR A 179 -4.94 15.36 0.88
N PRO A 180 -5.91 16.21 1.30
CA PRO A 180 -7.10 16.50 0.52
C PRO A 180 -6.79 17.06 -0.87
N HIS A 181 -7.48 16.53 -1.88
CA HIS A 181 -7.33 16.92 -3.27
C HIS A 181 -8.69 17.25 -3.89
N GLN A 182 -8.76 18.23 -4.79
CA GLN A 182 -10.05 18.68 -5.36
C GLN A 182 -10.34 18.17 -6.76
N SER A 183 -9.46 17.37 -7.33
CA SER A 183 -9.68 16.80 -8.67
C SER A 183 -10.76 15.73 -8.65
N ALA A 184 -11.70 15.84 -9.60
CA ALA A 184 -12.68 14.81 -9.90
C ALA A 184 -12.00 13.67 -10.65
N THR A 185 -11.37 12.78 -9.90
CA THR A 185 -10.63 11.62 -10.41
C THR A 185 -11.20 10.34 -9.83
N LEU A 186 -11.42 9.34 -10.68
CA LEU A 186 -11.83 8.00 -10.29
C LEU A 186 -10.65 7.05 -10.37
N LEU A 187 -10.47 6.22 -9.34
CA LEU A 187 -9.45 5.18 -9.24
C LEU A 187 -10.11 3.81 -9.41
N THR A 188 -9.54 2.99 -10.28
CA THR A 188 -9.97 1.60 -10.52
C THR A 188 -8.73 0.73 -10.54
N GLY A 189 -8.84 -0.51 -10.08
CA GLY A 189 -7.67 -1.37 -10.05
C GLY A 189 -7.84 -2.66 -9.30
N GLU A 190 -6.74 -3.38 -9.19
CA GLU A 190 -6.63 -4.66 -8.53
C GLU A 190 -5.40 -4.66 -7.63
N VAL A 191 -5.54 -5.20 -6.44
CA VAL A 191 -4.44 -5.41 -5.48
C VAL A 191 -4.47 -6.87 -5.10
N ASP A 192 -3.41 -7.60 -5.40
CA ASP A 192 -3.25 -9.02 -5.04
C ASP A 192 -1.95 -9.18 -4.25
N LEU A 193 -2.09 -9.51 -2.97
CA LEU A 193 -0.99 -9.63 -2.02
C LEU A 193 -1.01 -11.00 -1.35
N HIS A 194 0.16 -11.61 -1.25
CA HIS A 194 0.40 -12.88 -0.58
C HIS A 194 1.48 -12.74 0.47
N GLY A 195 1.46 -13.66 1.44
CA GLY A 195 2.54 -13.81 2.42
C GLY A 195 2.64 -12.73 3.49
N LEU A 196 1.53 -12.05 3.76
CA LEU A 196 1.40 -10.99 4.77
C LEU A 196 1.72 -11.51 6.19
N ASN A 197 1.32 -12.74 6.54
CA ASN A 197 1.46 -13.31 7.88
C ASN A 197 2.91 -13.67 8.24
N HIS A 198 3.80 -13.79 7.25
CA HIS A 198 5.21 -14.15 7.43
C HIS A 198 6.16 -13.05 6.94
N ARG A 199 5.64 -11.86 6.58
CA ARG A 199 6.43 -10.71 6.11
C ARG A 199 7.33 -11.04 4.90
N ASP A 200 6.95 -12.03 4.09
CA ASP A 200 7.51 -12.25 2.75
C ASP A 200 6.40 -11.94 1.77
N ILE A 201 6.26 -10.64 1.47
CA ILE A 201 5.12 -10.07 0.79
C ILE A 201 5.40 -10.08 -0.71
N GLN A 202 4.58 -10.83 -1.42
CA GLN A 202 4.62 -10.92 -2.88
C GLN A 202 3.30 -10.41 -3.43
N GLY A 203 3.33 -9.66 -4.53
CA GLY A 203 2.07 -9.15 -5.04
C GLY A 203 2.14 -8.28 -6.28
N ASN A 204 0.95 -8.09 -6.85
CA ASN A 204 0.72 -7.27 -8.01
C ASN A 204 -0.33 -6.20 -7.68
N VAL A 205 -0.05 -4.97 -8.08
CA VAL A 205 -0.96 -3.84 -7.95
C VAL A 205 -1.15 -3.24 -9.34
N THR A 206 -2.38 -3.24 -9.84
CA THR A 206 -2.73 -2.59 -11.10
C THR A 206 -3.69 -1.45 -10.81
N LEU A 207 -3.34 -0.23 -11.17
CA LEU A 207 -4.18 0.96 -10.93
C LEU A 207 -4.39 1.74 -12.23
N ARG A 208 -5.57 2.32 -12.36
CA ARG A 208 -5.87 3.27 -13.43
C ARG A 208 -6.67 4.42 -12.86
N THR A 209 -6.27 5.64 -13.21
CA THR A 209 -7.05 6.83 -12.90
C THR A 209 -7.82 7.30 -14.13
N ARG A 210 -8.97 7.92 -13.91
CA ARG A 210 -9.70 8.69 -14.92
C ARG A 210 -10.06 10.04 -14.34
N THR A 211 -9.46 11.09 -14.87
CA THR A 211 -9.67 12.46 -14.40
C THR A 211 -10.66 13.18 -15.30
N GLN A 212 -11.81 13.58 -14.74
CA GLN A 212 -12.83 14.35 -15.46
C GLN A 212 -12.53 15.84 -15.38
N ASN A 213 -12.20 16.32 -14.19
CA ASN A 213 -11.80 17.69 -13.95
C ASN A 213 -10.60 17.70 -13.02
N PHE A 214 -9.53 18.37 -13.48
CA PHE A 214 -8.32 18.54 -12.70
C PHE A 214 -8.35 19.89 -11.98
N SER A 215 -8.04 19.85 -10.70
CA SER A 215 -7.86 20.99 -9.81
C SER A 215 -6.49 20.85 -9.15
N PRO A 216 -5.59 21.85 -9.28
CA PRO A 216 -4.26 21.80 -8.70
C PRO A 216 -4.30 21.83 -7.18
N SER A 217 -3.35 21.14 -6.55
CA SER A 217 -3.17 21.21 -5.10
C SER A 217 -2.55 22.54 -4.69
N LYS A 218 -2.94 23.03 -3.51
CA LYS A 218 -2.17 24.08 -2.84
C LYS A 218 -0.86 23.45 -2.37
N LEU A 219 0.25 23.80 -3.01
CA LEU A 219 1.58 23.39 -2.58
C LEU A 219 1.94 24.17 -1.32
N SER A 220 1.99 23.48 -0.19
CA SER A 220 2.43 24.04 1.09
C SER A 220 3.43 23.07 1.68
N ASP A 221 4.63 23.57 1.96
CA ASP A 221 5.59 22.85 2.77
C ASP A 221 5.20 23.06 4.24
N ASP A 222 4.72 22.01 4.89
CA ASP A 222 4.42 22.05 6.33
C ASP A 222 5.67 21.75 7.17
N ASN A 223 6.86 21.63 6.55
CA ASN A 223 8.11 21.18 7.14
C ASN A 223 8.01 19.82 7.85
N SER A 224 6.98 19.02 7.56
CA SER A 224 6.86 17.68 8.12
C SER A 224 7.78 16.74 7.34
N SER A 225 8.73 16.13 8.04
CA SER A 225 9.57 15.08 7.46
C SER A 225 8.86 13.74 7.61
N PHE A 226 8.49 13.12 6.49
CA PHE A 226 8.07 11.72 6.50
C PHE A 226 9.29 10.83 6.79
N ASP A 227 9.25 10.12 7.92
CA ASP A 227 10.28 9.11 8.22
C ASP A 227 9.95 7.80 7.52
N PHE A 228 10.59 7.54 6.38
CA PHE A 228 10.44 6.28 5.65
C PHE A 228 10.72 5.04 6.51
N LEU A 229 11.59 5.14 7.52
CA LEU A 229 11.87 4.02 8.42
C LEU A 229 10.65 3.62 9.24
N SER A 230 9.77 4.57 9.56
CA SER A 230 8.55 4.32 10.33
C SER A 230 7.64 3.27 9.68
N LEU A 231 7.66 3.13 8.35
CA LEU A 231 6.90 2.12 7.62
C LEU A 231 7.36 0.68 7.92
N PHE A 232 8.59 0.50 8.40
CA PHE A 232 9.19 -0.81 8.64
C PHE A 232 9.41 -1.12 10.12
N THR A 233 9.11 -0.18 11.01
CA THR A 233 9.25 -0.34 12.45
C THR A 233 7.97 -0.87 13.10
N ASP A 234 8.11 -1.74 14.09
CA ASP A 234 7.01 -2.10 14.99
C ASP A 234 6.68 -0.98 16.00
N GLU A 235 5.68 -1.20 16.86
CA GLU A 235 5.27 -0.26 17.92
C GLU A 235 6.41 0.14 18.88
N LYS A 236 7.54 -0.58 18.87
CA LYS A 236 8.73 -0.30 19.68
C LYS A 236 9.85 0.36 18.87
N GLY A 237 9.60 0.74 17.63
CA GLY A 237 10.60 1.33 16.74
C GLY A 237 11.60 0.32 16.16
N LYS A 238 11.34 -1.00 16.27
CA LYS A 238 12.27 -2.03 15.80
C LYS A 238 11.88 -2.52 14.40
N ILE A 239 12.86 -2.56 13.49
CA ILE A 239 12.69 -3.18 12.16
C ILE A 239 12.70 -4.70 12.33
N GLN A 240 11.61 -5.34 11.92
CA GLN A 240 11.53 -6.80 11.84
C GLN A 240 11.96 -7.26 10.45
N PRO A 241 12.60 -8.44 10.32
CA PRO A 241 12.97 -8.98 9.01
C PRO A 241 11.75 -9.11 8.09
N PHE A 242 11.95 -8.78 6.83
CA PHE A 242 10.92 -8.88 5.80
C PHE A 242 11.56 -9.18 4.44
N HIS A 243 10.76 -9.67 3.50
CA HIS A 243 11.09 -9.77 2.10
C HIS A 243 9.93 -9.18 1.29
N LEU A 244 10.25 -8.42 0.24
CA LEU A 244 9.28 -7.80 -0.67
C LEU A 244 9.56 -8.24 -2.08
N ASN A 245 8.50 -8.55 -2.82
CA ASN A 245 8.50 -8.65 -4.28
C ASN A 245 7.16 -8.14 -4.81
N LEU A 246 7.10 -6.82 -5.04
CA LEU A 246 5.88 -6.13 -5.42
C LEU A 246 6.03 -5.55 -6.82
N THR A 247 5.03 -5.80 -7.67
CA THR A 247 4.92 -5.15 -8.99
C THR A 247 3.76 -4.17 -8.99
N LEU A 248 4.01 -2.94 -9.43
CA LEU A 248 3.01 -1.89 -9.63
C LEU A 248 2.89 -1.59 -11.13
N LYS A 249 1.68 -1.61 -11.67
CA LYS A 249 1.35 -1.14 -13.02
C LYS A 249 0.28 -0.07 -12.90
N THR A 250 0.58 1.15 -13.29
CA THR A 250 -0.33 2.28 -13.15
C THR A 250 -0.47 3.03 -14.46
N SER A 251 -1.70 3.38 -14.83
CA SER A 251 -2.02 4.36 -15.87
C SER A 251 -2.61 5.59 -15.20
N VAL A 252 -1.93 6.73 -15.30
CA VAL A 252 -2.37 8.01 -14.72
C VAL A 252 -2.78 8.94 -15.85
N ASP A 253 -4.06 9.33 -15.86
CA ASP A 253 -4.60 10.25 -16.88
C ASP A 253 -4.12 11.70 -16.66
N GLU A 254 -3.91 12.10 -15.40
CA GLU A 254 -3.40 13.42 -15.02
C GLU A 254 -2.44 13.28 -13.83
N LEU A 255 -1.14 13.50 -14.07
CA LEU A 255 -0.07 13.45 -13.07
C LEU A 255 -0.21 14.54 -12.02
N GLY A 256 -0.95 15.61 -12.32
CA GLY A 256 -1.30 16.67 -11.39
C GLY A 256 -1.89 16.16 -10.07
N ILE A 257 -2.52 14.99 -10.05
CA ILE A 257 -3.03 14.40 -8.81
C ILE A 257 -1.93 14.06 -7.79
N LEU A 258 -0.66 14.00 -8.21
CA LEU A 258 0.50 13.65 -7.39
C LEU A 258 1.34 14.88 -6.97
N GLU A 259 0.94 16.10 -7.33
CA GLU A 259 1.72 17.33 -7.08
C GLU A 259 2.07 17.53 -5.61
N GLN A 260 1.16 17.17 -4.71
CA GLN A 260 1.36 17.30 -3.26
C GLN A 260 2.44 16.37 -2.71
N PHE A 261 2.82 15.31 -3.44
CA PHE A 261 3.93 14.41 -3.06
C PHE A 261 5.24 14.82 -3.71
N ALA A 262 5.17 15.35 -4.93
CA ALA A 262 6.35 15.85 -5.64
C ALA A 262 6.77 17.25 -5.18
N MET A 263 5.87 17.99 -4.51
CA MET A 263 6.01 19.40 -4.17
C MET A 263 6.31 20.28 -5.39
N LEU A 264 5.82 19.89 -6.56
CA LEU A 264 6.04 20.53 -7.85
C LEU A 264 4.76 20.45 -8.68
N PRO A 265 4.44 21.47 -9.48
CA PRO A 265 3.38 21.37 -10.46
C PRO A 265 3.66 20.23 -11.46
N LEU A 266 2.67 19.39 -11.71
CA LEU A 266 2.74 18.23 -12.60
C LEU A 266 1.55 18.22 -13.55
N ARG A 267 1.77 17.91 -14.82
CA ARG A 267 0.73 17.87 -15.85
C ARG A 267 0.88 16.69 -16.78
N GLY A 268 -0.24 16.31 -17.36
CA GLY A 268 -0.30 15.34 -18.44
C GLY A 268 -0.34 13.90 -17.93
N ASN A 269 -0.34 12.95 -18.85
CA ASN A 269 -0.52 11.54 -18.51
C ASN A 269 0.81 10.78 -18.45
N ALA A 270 0.79 9.66 -17.74
CA ALA A 270 1.87 8.68 -17.80
C ALA A 270 1.39 7.27 -17.41
N ASN A 271 2.01 6.28 -18.04
CA ASN A 271 2.03 4.91 -17.58
C ASN A 271 3.29 4.71 -16.74
N LEU A 272 3.18 3.97 -15.64
CA LEU A 272 4.25 3.62 -14.72
C LEU A 272 4.21 2.11 -14.49
N ASN A 273 5.33 1.44 -14.74
CA ASN A 273 5.55 0.07 -14.29
C ASN A 273 6.71 0.10 -13.30
N ALA A 274 6.51 -0.35 -12.08
CA ALA A 274 7.53 -0.38 -11.05
C ALA A 274 7.61 -1.73 -10.38
N VAL A 275 8.81 -2.14 -9.98
CA VAL A 275 9.05 -3.35 -9.20
C VAL A 275 9.86 -2.97 -7.97
N LEU A 276 9.36 -3.34 -6.79
CA LEU A 276 10.03 -3.17 -5.50
C LEU A 276 10.43 -4.56 -4.97
N VAL A 277 11.73 -4.81 -4.88
CA VAL A 277 12.28 -6.11 -4.44
C VAL A 277 13.32 -5.92 -3.36
N GLY A 278 13.33 -6.79 -2.35
CA GLY A 278 14.42 -6.91 -1.39
C GLY A 278 13.96 -7.02 0.05
N ASP A 279 14.83 -6.63 0.97
CA ASP A 279 14.67 -6.79 2.42
C ASP A 279 15.21 -5.59 3.19
N GLN A 280 15.32 -5.71 4.52
CA GLN A 280 15.88 -4.67 5.38
C GLN A 280 17.34 -4.30 5.05
N GLU A 281 18.13 -5.21 4.47
CA GLU A 281 19.54 -4.97 4.14
C GLU A 281 19.70 -4.30 2.77
N ARG A 282 18.91 -4.73 1.78
CA ARG A 282 18.93 -4.18 0.43
C ARG A 282 17.52 -4.15 -0.15
N LEU A 283 17.05 -2.95 -0.46
CA LEU A 283 15.78 -2.71 -1.14
C LEU A 283 16.04 -2.01 -2.48
N VAL A 284 15.37 -2.45 -3.55
CA VAL A 284 15.54 -1.93 -4.90
C VAL A 284 14.18 -1.59 -5.50
N LEU A 285 14.02 -0.36 -5.96
CA LEU A 285 12.92 0.06 -6.82
C LEU A 285 13.45 0.22 -8.25
N ASP A 286 12.84 -0.46 -9.22
CA ASP A 286 13.09 -0.27 -10.65
C ASP A 286 11.78 0.14 -11.31
N ALA A 287 11.76 1.32 -11.93
CA ALA A 287 10.57 1.95 -12.48
C ALA A 287 10.78 2.36 -13.93
N HIS A 288 9.78 2.11 -14.77
CA HIS A 288 9.70 2.48 -16.17
C HIS A 288 8.46 3.33 -16.42
N THR A 289 8.61 4.44 -17.12
CA THR A 289 7.50 5.34 -17.42
C THR A 289 7.66 6.02 -18.79
N ASN A 290 6.54 6.49 -19.34
CA ASN A 290 6.50 7.27 -20.58
C ASN A 290 6.19 8.76 -20.35
N ILE A 291 6.49 9.27 -19.15
CA ILE A 291 6.32 10.68 -18.79
C ILE A 291 6.95 11.60 -19.84
N ALA A 292 6.29 12.72 -20.16
CA ALA A 292 6.74 13.64 -21.22
C ALA A 292 6.97 12.99 -22.60
N LYS A 293 6.24 11.90 -22.92
CA LYS A 293 6.38 11.09 -24.15
C LYS A 293 7.78 10.47 -24.32
N SER A 294 8.50 10.28 -23.22
CA SER A 294 9.83 9.68 -23.22
C SER A 294 9.78 8.16 -23.10
N SER A 295 10.96 7.52 -23.17
CA SER A 295 11.21 6.24 -22.50
C SER A 295 12.07 6.52 -21.27
N THR A 296 11.45 6.52 -20.09
CA THR A 296 12.13 6.82 -18.82
C THR A 296 12.30 5.57 -17.98
N ARG A 297 13.50 5.40 -17.41
CA ARG A 297 13.82 4.42 -16.38
C ARG A 297 14.41 5.11 -15.15
N ALA A 298 13.86 4.82 -13.99
CA ALA A 298 14.40 5.23 -12.69
C ALA A 298 14.73 4.00 -11.86
N ARG A 299 15.89 3.97 -11.20
CA ARG A 299 16.26 2.90 -10.27
C ARG A 299 16.83 3.49 -8.99
N LEU A 300 16.29 3.04 -7.86
CA LEU A 300 16.71 3.47 -6.52
C LEU A 300 17.16 2.25 -5.73
N HIS A 301 18.32 2.35 -5.07
CA HIS A 301 18.73 1.33 -4.10
C HIS A 301 18.82 1.93 -2.70
N TRP A 302 18.23 1.24 -1.74
CA TRP A 302 18.46 1.47 -0.32
C TRP A 302 19.33 0.37 0.25
N LYS A 303 20.36 0.75 1.00
CA LYS A 303 21.18 -0.18 1.80
C LYS A 303 20.89 0.09 3.27
N ARG A 304 20.41 -0.91 4.00
CA ARG A 304 19.91 -0.76 5.37
C ARG A 304 18.86 0.35 5.47
N LEU A 305 17.90 0.32 4.54
CA LEU A 305 16.80 1.29 4.38
C LEU A 305 17.23 2.76 4.23
N ARG A 306 18.49 3.02 3.83
CA ARG A 306 18.99 4.36 3.51
C ARG A 306 19.34 4.48 2.03
N PRO A 307 18.94 5.57 1.34
CA PRO A 307 19.29 5.78 -0.06
C PRO A 307 20.79 5.64 -0.28
N SER A 308 21.18 4.86 -1.28
CA SER A 308 22.60 4.55 -1.56
C SER A 308 22.97 4.71 -3.03
N TYR A 309 21.97 4.63 -3.91
CA TYR A 309 22.14 4.72 -5.35
C TYR A 309 20.88 5.27 -5.99
N ILE A 310 21.05 6.18 -6.95
CA ILE A 310 19.98 6.73 -7.79
C ILE A 310 20.46 6.66 -9.23
N TYR A 311 19.61 6.12 -10.10
CA TYR A 311 19.81 6.14 -11.54
C TYR A 311 18.54 6.66 -12.21
N LEU A 312 18.70 7.56 -13.17
CA LEU A 312 17.62 8.11 -13.98
C LEU A 312 18.09 8.21 -15.43
N ASN A 313 17.40 7.53 -16.33
CA ASN A 313 17.57 7.65 -17.77
C ASN A 313 16.23 8.09 -18.36
N VAL A 314 16.23 9.20 -19.09
CA VAL A 314 15.10 9.72 -19.84
C VAL A 314 15.56 9.78 -21.28
N ALA A 315 15.03 8.91 -22.13
CA ALA A 315 15.35 8.89 -23.55
C ALA A 315 14.23 9.53 -24.37
N HIS A 316 14.61 10.40 -25.29
CA HIS A 316 13.75 11.01 -26.30
C HIS A 316 12.50 11.71 -25.73
N ALA A 317 12.63 12.38 -24.59
CA ALA A 317 11.55 13.22 -24.09
C ALA A 317 11.25 14.35 -25.08
N ASN A 318 9.97 14.60 -25.36
CA ASN A 318 9.59 15.73 -26.19
C ASN A 318 9.69 17.02 -25.36
N ALA A 319 10.52 17.98 -25.79
CA ALA A 319 10.79 19.20 -25.02
C ALA A 319 9.50 19.93 -24.62
N ASN A 320 8.58 20.17 -25.56
CA ASN A 320 7.31 20.87 -25.29
C ASN A 320 6.48 20.13 -24.25
N THR A 321 6.48 18.80 -24.24
CA THR A 321 5.74 18.01 -23.25
C THR A 321 6.46 17.98 -21.91
N LEU A 322 7.79 18.00 -21.89
CA LEU A 322 8.58 18.09 -20.66
C LEU A 322 8.41 19.44 -19.96
N PHE A 323 8.38 20.56 -20.68
CA PHE A 323 8.10 21.86 -20.08
C PHE A 323 6.64 21.92 -19.57
N ARG A 324 5.68 21.43 -20.37
CA ARG A 324 4.27 21.37 -19.95
C ARG A 324 4.06 20.51 -18.72
N LEU A 325 4.82 19.42 -18.53
CA LEU A 325 4.78 18.61 -17.31
C LEU A 325 4.91 19.51 -16.07
N PHE A 326 5.77 20.52 -16.11
CA PHE A 326 5.98 21.45 -14.99
C PHE A 326 5.12 22.72 -15.08
N SER A 327 4.04 22.71 -15.87
CA SER A 327 3.19 23.86 -16.15
C SER A 327 3.94 25.07 -16.74
N LEU A 328 5.01 24.81 -17.50
CA LEU A 328 5.81 25.85 -18.16
C LEU A 328 5.55 25.86 -19.67
N ASP A 329 5.59 27.06 -20.25
CA ASP A 329 5.71 27.23 -21.69
C ASP A 329 7.12 26.84 -22.13
N SER A 330 7.23 26.16 -23.27
CA SER A 330 8.51 25.63 -23.72
C SER A 330 9.25 26.66 -24.59
N PRO A 331 10.42 27.15 -24.18
CA PRO A 331 11.21 28.08 -24.99
C PRO A 331 11.90 27.40 -26.19
N ILE A 332 11.81 26.07 -26.26
CA ILE A 332 12.45 25.23 -27.28
C ILE A 332 11.53 24.07 -27.67
N GLU A 333 11.70 23.58 -28.89
CA GLU A 333 11.19 22.27 -29.31
C GLU A 333 12.36 21.33 -29.65
N GLY A 334 12.09 20.02 -29.68
CA GLY A 334 13.09 18.99 -29.98
C GLY A 334 13.02 17.79 -29.04
N ASN A 335 14.06 16.95 -29.10
CA ASN A 335 14.20 15.76 -28.26
C ASN A 335 15.22 16.01 -27.15
N ILE A 336 14.85 15.64 -25.92
CA ILE A 336 15.68 15.75 -24.72
C ILE A 336 16.03 14.35 -24.24
N ASP A 337 17.33 14.10 -24.10
CA ASP A 337 17.88 12.91 -23.46
C ASP A 337 18.57 13.31 -22.16
N PHE A 338 18.23 12.66 -21.06
CA PHE A 338 18.87 12.89 -19.77
C PHE A 338 19.33 11.57 -19.16
N ASN A 339 20.55 11.55 -18.64
CA ASN A 339 21.12 10.43 -17.92
C ASN A 339 21.73 10.95 -16.65
N ALA A 340 21.36 10.40 -15.51
CA ALA A 340 22.00 10.67 -14.24
C ALA A 340 22.21 9.38 -13.45
N GLU A 341 23.36 9.33 -12.80
CA GLU A 341 23.73 8.27 -11.87
C GLU A 341 24.38 8.93 -10.66
N SER A 342 23.91 8.60 -9.47
CA SER A 342 24.36 9.19 -8.21
C SER A 342 24.60 8.09 -7.19
N THR A 343 25.76 8.18 -6.54
CA THR A 343 26.18 7.41 -5.38
C THR A 343 26.54 8.40 -4.27
N MET A 344 26.81 7.89 -3.05
CA MET A 344 27.28 8.74 -1.95
C MET A 344 28.61 9.48 -2.22
N ALA A 345 29.40 9.03 -3.21
CA ALA A 345 30.73 9.59 -3.48
C ALA A 345 30.79 10.41 -4.78
N LYS A 346 29.87 10.18 -5.72
CA LYS A 346 29.95 10.71 -7.08
C LYS A 346 28.57 10.77 -7.71
N THR A 347 28.29 11.87 -8.40
CA THR A 347 27.16 12.01 -9.32
C THR A 347 27.69 12.31 -10.71
N THR A 348 27.16 11.64 -11.72
CA THR A 348 27.35 11.98 -13.13
C THR A 348 26.00 12.28 -13.75
N ALA A 349 25.91 13.35 -14.51
CA ALA A 349 24.72 13.71 -15.26
C ALA A 349 25.11 14.11 -16.68
N LYS A 350 24.28 13.75 -17.66
CA LYS A 350 24.39 14.17 -19.05
C LYS A 350 23.01 14.52 -19.57
N LEU A 351 22.85 15.77 -20.01
CA LEU A 351 21.69 16.29 -20.69
C LEU A 351 22.05 16.54 -22.15
N SER A 352 21.21 16.11 -23.09
CA SER A 352 21.37 16.37 -24.51
C SER A 352 20.06 16.87 -25.09
N ALA A 353 20.12 17.91 -25.91
CA ALA A 353 19.01 18.37 -26.72
C ALA A 353 19.39 18.17 -28.19
N SER A 354 18.56 17.41 -28.92
CA SER A 354 18.79 17.10 -30.33
C SER A 354 17.63 17.58 -31.19
N ASN A 355 17.95 17.99 -32.42
CA ASN A 355 17.00 18.60 -33.37
C ASN A 355 16.25 19.78 -32.73
N GLY A 356 16.98 20.56 -31.93
CA GLY A 356 16.43 21.67 -31.17
C GLY A 356 16.06 22.85 -32.07
N MET A 357 14.99 23.55 -31.72
CA MET A 357 14.63 24.84 -32.30
C MET A 357 14.15 25.77 -31.19
N THR A 358 14.57 27.03 -31.22
CA THR A 358 14.10 28.03 -30.26
C THR A 358 12.72 28.59 -30.63
N HIS A 359 11.96 29.02 -29.63
CA HIS A 359 10.76 29.84 -29.78
C HIS A 359 11.07 31.28 -29.34
N PRO A 360 11.44 32.20 -30.26
CA PRO A 360 11.84 33.56 -29.92
C PRO A 360 10.83 34.35 -29.09
N ASP A 361 9.53 34.18 -29.37
CA ASP A 361 8.47 34.90 -28.67
C ASP A 361 8.44 34.54 -27.18
N ILE A 362 8.60 33.25 -26.85
CA ILE A 362 8.64 32.75 -25.47
C ILE A 362 9.94 33.19 -24.79
N LEU A 363 11.09 33.07 -25.48
CA LEU A 363 12.39 33.53 -24.97
C LEU A 363 12.41 35.03 -24.66
N LYS A 364 11.78 35.85 -25.50
CA LYS A 364 11.67 37.29 -25.28
C LYS A 364 10.74 37.60 -24.11
N ARG A 365 9.59 36.92 -24.04
CA ARG A 365 8.56 37.16 -23.01
C ARG A 365 9.01 36.71 -21.63
N ASP A 366 9.54 35.49 -21.50
CA ASP A 366 9.76 34.83 -20.21
C ASP A 366 11.21 34.91 -19.73
N TYR A 367 12.16 35.11 -20.66
CA TYR A 367 13.60 35.14 -20.36
C TYR A 367 14.28 36.45 -20.77
N HIS A 368 13.54 37.40 -21.35
CA HIS A 368 14.07 38.67 -21.87
C HIS A 368 15.22 38.51 -22.88
N LEU A 369 15.25 37.39 -23.60
CA LEU A 369 16.27 37.09 -24.61
C LEU A 369 15.70 37.32 -26.01
N THR A 370 16.22 38.32 -26.70
CA THR A 370 15.87 38.58 -28.11
C THR A 370 16.88 37.90 -29.03
N GLN A 371 16.41 36.91 -29.78
CA GLN A 371 17.21 36.19 -30.77
C GLN A 371 16.33 35.75 -31.95
N PRO A 372 16.90 35.52 -33.16
CA PRO A 372 16.15 34.88 -34.22
C PRO A 372 15.85 33.41 -33.86
N GLN A 373 14.89 32.83 -34.56
CA GLN A 373 14.65 31.39 -34.50
C GLN A 373 15.92 30.65 -34.91
N THR A 374 16.37 29.73 -34.06
CA THR A 374 17.72 29.15 -34.10
C THR A 374 17.61 27.63 -33.98
N ARG A 375 18.15 26.90 -34.97
CA ARG A 375 18.27 25.43 -34.91
C ARG A 375 19.53 25.06 -34.15
N PHE A 376 19.45 24.09 -33.23
CA PHE A 376 20.61 23.71 -32.42
C PHE A 376 20.65 22.24 -32.02
N ASN A 377 21.85 21.80 -31.65
CA ASN A 377 22.10 20.61 -30.83
C ASN A 377 22.94 21.05 -29.63
N ALA A 378 22.59 20.55 -28.44
CA ALA A 378 23.29 20.86 -27.21
C ALA A 378 23.57 19.59 -26.41
N THR A 379 24.68 19.59 -25.68
CA THR A 379 25.01 18.54 -24.72
C THR A 379 25.73 19.18 -23.56
N VAL A 380 25.32 18.83 -22.34
CA VAL A 380 25.98 19.21 -21.10
C VAL A 380 26.21 17.94 -20.31
N SER A 381 27.45 17.71 -19.89
CA SER A 381 27.84 16.62 -18.99
C SER A 381 28.45 17.21 -17.73
N ALA A 382 28.10 16.67 -16.58
CA ALA A 382 28.62 17.09 -15.29
C ALA A 382 29.03 15.89 -14.46
N GLN A 383 30.14 16.01 -13.75
CA GLN A 383 30.60 15.07 -12.74
C GLN A 383 30.80 15.83 -11.43
N ALA A 384 29.93 15.58 -10.46
CA ALA A 384 30.03 16.11 -9.12
C ALA A 384 30.74 15.10 -8.20
N LEU A 385 31.82 15.55 -7.58
CA LEU A 385 32.55 14.92 -6.49
C LEU A 385 32.30 15.74 -5.20
N PRO A 386 32.68 15.28 -3.99
CA PRO A 386 32.29 15.95 -2.74
C PRO A 386 32.66 17.44 -2.62
N LYS A 387 33.71 17.91 -3.32
CA LYS A 387 34.18 19.30 -3.26
C LYS A 387 34.15 20.05 -4.58
N VAL A 388 34.10 19.33 -5.69
CA VAL A 388 34.29 19.89 -7.04
C VAL A 388 33.25 19.35 -7.99
N ILE A 389 32.89 20.18 -8.95
CA ILE A 389 32.02 19.84 -10.07
C ILE A 389 32.79 20.14 -11.34
N HIS A 390 33.07 19.10 -12.11
CA HIS A 390 33.60 19.22 -13.46
C HIS A 390 32.43 19.19 -14.44
N TYR A 391 32.40 20.10 -15.40
CA TYR A 391 31.35 20.11 -16.40
C TYR A 391 31.88 20.48 -17.79
N GLN A 392 31.31 19.83 -18.79
CA GLN A 392 31.62 20.01 -20.19
C GLN A 392 30.33 20.27 -20.94
N GLY A 393 30.34 21.27 -21.81
CA GLY A 393 29.18 21.70 -22.59
C GLY A 393 29.56 21.90 -24.05
N SER A 394 28.73 21.41 -24.95
CA SER A 394 28.80 21.70 -26.37
C SER A 394 27.46 22.24 -26.84
N PHE A 395 27.46 23.39 -27.50
CA PHE A 395 26.28 23.95 -28.17
C PHE A 395 26.66 24.24 -29.62
N LYS A 396 25.91 23.66 -30.56
CA LYS A 396 26.10 23.87 -32.00
C LYS A 396 24.77 24.32 -32.58
N SER A 397 24.70 25.58 -33.02
CA SER A 397 23.57 26.12 -33.75
C SER A 397 23.95 26.56 -35.16
N ASP A 398 22.97 27.04 -35.91
CA ASP A 398 23.13 27.83 -37.13
C ASP A 398 23.81 29.18 -36.90
N LEU A 399 23.71 29.76 -35.69
CA LEU A 399 24.36 31.03 -35.34
C LEU A 399 25.79 30.87 -34.82
N ALA A 400 26.05 29.85 -33.99
CA ALA A 400 27.31 29.76 -33.26
C ALA A 400 27.66 28.32 -32.86
N ARG A 401 28.95 28.13 -32.56
CA ARG A 401 29.45 26.92 -31.89
C ARG A 401 30.16 27.32 -30.62
N ILE A 402 29.70 26.80 -29.49
CA ILE A 402 30.24 27.06 -28.16
C ILE A 402 30.70 25.72 -27.58
N GLN A 403 31.89 25.74 -26.97
CA GLN A 403 32.45 24.62 -26.21
C GLN A 403 32.87 25.17 -24.85
N ILE A 404 32.52 24.45 -23.79
CA ILE A 404 32.84 24.79 -22.41
C ILE A 404 33.44 23.54 -21.78
N ASP A 405 34.56 23.71 -21.11
CA ASP A 405 35.18 22.67 -20.28
C ASP A 405 35.74 23.38 -19.05
N ASN A 406 35.15 23.12 -17.88
CA ASN A 406 35.51 23.85 -16.67
C ASN A 406 35.29 23.02 -15.40
N THR A 407 35.90 23.48 -14.31
CA THR A 407 35.75 22.90 -12.98
C THR A 407 35.48 24.01 -11.98
N THR A 408 34.47 23.82 -11.13
CA THR A 408 34.12 24.76 -10.05
C THR A 408 33.91 24.04 -8.72
N THR A 409 33.79 24.78 -7.63
CA THR A 409 33.39 24.25 -6.32
C THR A 409 31.88 24.34 -6.15
N HIS A 410 31.31 23.52 -5.26
CA HIS A 410 29.87 23.60 -4.92
C HIS A 410 29.45 24.99 -4.45
N GLN A 411 30.27 25.63 -3.61
CA GLN A 411 30.01 26.97 -3.08
C GLN A 411 30.00 28.03 -4.17
N ASN A 412 30.98 27.99 -5.08
CA ASN A 412 31.04 28.96 -6.17
C ASN A 412 29.87 28.76 -7.13
N MET A 413 29.53 27.52 -7.46
CA MET A 413 28.37 27.24 -8.32
C MET A 413 27.07 27.72 -7.69
N LEU A 414 26.86 27.49 -6.40
CA LEU A 414 25.69 27.98 -5.68
C LEU A 414 25.65 29.50 -5.64
N HIS A 415 26.77 30.16 -5.35
CA HIS A 415 26.89 31.61 -5.35
C HIS A 415 26.55 32.22 -6.71
N ASP A 416 27.07 31.63 -7.80
CA ASP A 416 26.79 32.10 -9.16
C ASP A 416 25.33 31.84 -9.58
N LEU A 417 24.75 30.71 -9.18
CA LEU A 417 23.32 30.44 -9.38
C LEU A 417 22.43 31.44 -8.63
N LEU A 418 22.75 31.75 -7.37
CA LEU A 418 21.97 32.71 -6.58
C LEU A 418 22.05 34.14 -7.13
N LYS A 419 23.13 34.52 -7.82
CA LYS A 419 23.20 35.78 -8.56
C LYS A 419 22.35 35.81 -9.83
N ALA A 420 22.09 34.65 -10.42
CA ALA A 420 21.33 34.51 -11.66
C ALA A 420 19.81 34.39 -11.42
N ILE A 421 19.39 34.20 -10.16
CA ILE A 421 17.99 34.28 -9.75
C ILE A 421 17.70 35.75 -9.40
N PRO A 422 16.74 36.42 -10.06
CA PRO A 422 16.42 37.83 -9.84
C PRO A 422 15.90 38.14 -8.44
#